data_AF-A0A6L6PH61-F1
#
_entry.id   AF-A0A6L6PH61-F1
#
_cell.length_a   1.000
_cell.length_b   1.000
_cell.length_c   1.000
_cell.angle_alpha   90.00
_cell.angle_beta   90.00
_cell.angle_gamma   90.00
#
_symmetry.space_group_name_H-M   'P 1'
#
loop_
_entity.id
_entity.type
_entity.pdbx_description
1 polymer ?
#
loop_
_entity_poly.entity_id
_entity_poly.type
_entity_poly.pdbx_seq_one_letter_code
_entity_poly.pdbx_strand_id
1 'polypeptide(L)'
;MQAIQSRMKYLRNAETFCAVFLPLLFWNDWRKSEVVAWELRIAATALMSYILLQGALYWHLKLQTFTRHRSMPAWFPGLYKAFQYSNVIGIGAVLALIGSRSAAVTNEDLWWAGCVLTLVVAEQINYYHYQLMYDTRAAFAYLRRHGRLREAALALDLKRSKSI
;
A
#
# COMPACT_ATOMS: atom_id res chain seq x y z
N MET A 1 -14.55 -21.37 -7.17
CA MET A 1 -13.49 -20.69 -7.96
C MET A 1 -13.87 -19.26 -8.36
N GLN A 2 -15.07 -18.99 -8.86
CA GLN A 2 -15.51 -17.64 -9.28
C GLN A 2 -15.40 -16.58 -8.16
N ALA A 3 -15.78 -16.90 -6.92
CA ALA A 3 -15.69 -15.97 -5.79
C ALA A 3 -14.26 -15.45 -5.51
N ILE A 4 -13.24 -16.29 -5.71
CA ILE A 4 -11.83 -15.92 -5.51
C ILE A 4 -11.37 -14.95 -6.59
N GLN A 5 -11.75 -15.23 -7.85
CA GLN A 5 -11.41 -14.38 -8.99
C GLN A 5 -12.08 -13.00 -8.90
N SER A 6 -13.37 -12.96 -8.51
CA SER A 6 -14.10 -11.71 -8.27
C SER A 6 -13.46 -10.88 -7.17
N ARG A 7 -12.99 -11.51 -6.09
CA ARG A 7 -12.28 -10.83 -5.01
C ARG A 7 -10.96 -10.22 -5.47
N MET A 8 -10.15 -10.94 -6.25
CA MET A 8 -8.90 -10.39 -6.78
C MET A 8 -9.13 -9.20 -7.72
N LYS A 9 -10.19 -9.25 -8.54
CA LYS A 9 -10.60 -8.13 -9.39
C LYS A 9 -11.04 -6.93 -8.55
N TYR A 10 -11.82 -7.16 -7.50
CA TYR A 10 -12.23 -6.11 -6.56
C TYR A 10 -11.03 -5.42 -5.92
N LEU A 11 -10.09 -6.18 -5.35
CA LEU A 11 -8.90 -5.63 -4.70
C LEU A 11 -8.05 -4.80 -5.67
N ARG A 12 -7.76 -5.35 -6.86
CA ARG A 12 -7.04 -4.60 -7.91
C ARG A 12 -7.73 -3.29 -8.26
N ASN A 13 -9.03 -3.34 -8.53
CA ASN A 13 -9.79 -2.17 -8.98
C ASN A 13 -9.93 -1.15 -7.85
N ALA A 14 -10.14 -1.59 -6.61
CA ALA A 14 -10.23 -0.74 -5.43
C ALA A 14 -8.91 -0.02 -5.16
N GLU A 15 -7.78 -0.72 -5.17
CA GLU A 15 -6.46 -0.11 -4.98
C GLU A 15 -6.10 0.86 -6.10
N THR A 16 -6.37 0.49 -7.37
CA THR A 16 -6.17 1.40 -8.53
C THR A 16 -7.05 2.64 -8.41
N PHE A 17 -8.32 2.45 -8.03
CA PHE A 17 -9.25 3.56 -7.84
C PHE A 17 -8.77 4.48 -6.73
N CYS A 18 -8.44 3.95 -5.55
CA CYS A 18 -7.94 4.72 -4.42
C CYS A 18 -6.63 5.46 -4.76
N ALA A 19 -5.71 4.83 -5.50
CA ALA A 19 -4.45 5.42 -5.91
C ALA A 19 -4.60 6.67 -6.80
N VAL A 20 -5.74 6.83 -7.48
CA VAL A 20 -6.01 7.98 -8.36
C VAL A 20 -7.04 8.92 -7.73
N PHE A 21 -8.12 8.35 -7.19
CA PHE A 21 -9.22 9.11 -6.62
C PHE A 21 -8.84 9.87 -5.35
N LEU A 22 -8.07 9.25 -4.42
CA LEU A 22 -7.69 9.92 -3.18
C LEU A 22 -6.80 11.15 -3.45
N PRO A 23 -5.74 11.07 -4.29
CA PRO A 23 -4.96 12.27 -4.64
C PRO A 23 -5.81 13.37 -5.29
N LEU A 24 -6.73 13.03 -6.17
CA LEU A 24 -7.61 14.02 -6.82
C LEU A 24 -8.57 14.67 -5.82
N LEU A 25 -9.15 13.87 -4.92
CA LEU A 25 -10.00 14.35 -3.84
C LEU A 25 -9.24 15.31 -2.92
N PHE A 26 -8.05 14.91 -2.48
CA PHE A 26 -7.21 15.73 -1.61
C PHE A 26 -6.74 17.01 -2.30
N TRP A 27 -6.32 16.93 -3.57
CA TRP A 27 -5.97 18.09 -4.37
C TRP A 27 -7.14 19.08 -4.48
N ASN A 28 -8.36 18.56 -4.67
CA ASN A 28 -9.55 19.40 -4.73
C ASN A 28 -9.89 20.06 -3.38
N ASP A 29 -9.64 19.37 -2.28
CA ASP A 29 -9.81 19.89 -0.93
C ASP A 29 -8.78 21.00 -0.62
N TRP A 30 -7.51 20.74 -0.87
CA TRP A 30 -6.41 21.67 -0.56
C TRP A 30 -6.50 22.98 -1.36
N ARG A 31 -7.06 22.95 -2.57
CA ARG A 31 -7.32 24.17 -3.36
C ARG A 31 -8.29 25.15 -2.69
N LYS A 32 -9.03 24.72 -1.67
CA LYS A 32 -9.95 25.57 -0.89
C LYS A 32 -9.29 26.18 0.34
N SER A 33 -8.10 25.71 0.70
CA SER A 33 -7.35 26.20 1.86
C SER A 33 -6.38 27.31 1.45
N GLU A 34 -6.27 28.36 2.26
CA GLU A 34 -5.40 29.52 1.96
C GLU A 34 -3.91 29.21 2.22
N VAL A 35 -3.62 28.36 3.19
CA VAL A 35 -2.25 27.96 3.56
C VAL A 35 -2.14 26.45 3.48
N VAL A 36 -1.27 25.97 2.59
CA VAL A 36 -1.03 24.54 2.37
C VAL A 36 0.46 24.31 2.17
N ALA A 37 1.05 23.44 2.99
CA ALA A 37 2.40 22.92 2.76
C ALA A 37 2.40 21.89 1.61
N TRP A 38 2.37 22.39 0.38
CA TRP A 38 2.24 21.57 -0.84
C TRP A 38 3.29 20.49 -0.93
N GLU A 39 4.54 20.78 -0.57
CA GLU A 39 5.64 19.83 -0.61
C GLU A 39 5.42 18.61 0.30
N LEU A 40 4.90 18.81 1.52
CA LEU A 40 4.61 17.72 2.46
C LEU A 40 3.41 16.90 1.98
N ARG A 41 2.32 17.60 1.62
CA ARG A 41 1.06 16.96 1.26
C ARG A 41 1.19 16.16 -0.03
N ILE A 42 1.86 16.71 -1.05
CA ILE A 42 2.14 16.01 -2.31
C ILE A 42 3.07 14.82 -2.05
N ALA A 43 4.16 15.00 -1.30
CA ALA A 43 5.13 13.92 -1.07
C ALA A 43 4.48 12.70 -0.38
N ALA A 44 3.72 12.93 0.70
CA ALA A 44 3.02 11.87 1.43
C ALA A 44 1.96 11.18 0.55
N THR A 45 1.18 11.96 -0.20
CA THR A 45 0.10 11.44 -1.05
C THR A 45 0.63 10.70 -2.28
N ALA A 46 1.74 11.18 -2.87
CA ALA A 46 2.41 10.49 -3.97
C ALA A 46 2.95 9.13 -3.52
N LEU A 47 3.57 9.07 -2.34
CA LEU A 47 4.05 7.81 -1.77
C LEU A 47 2.91 6.83 -1.47
N MET A 48 1.77 7.33 -0.97
CA MET A 48 0.55 6.52 -0.80
C MET A 48 0.02 5.98 -2.13
N SER A 49 -0.04 6.81 -3.16
CA SER A 49 -0.48 6.38 -4.48
C SER A 49 0.47 5.32 -5.05
N TYR A 50 1.77 5.53 -4.87
CA TYR A 50 2.81 4.61 -5.29
C TYR A 50 2.65 3.22 -4.65
N ILE A 51 2.45 3.14 -3.33
CA ILE A 51 2.29 1.84 -2.66
C ILE A 51 0.98 1.16 -3.06
N LEU A 52 -0.12 1.91 -3.24
CA LEU A 52 -1.39 1.34 -3.71
C LEU A 52 -1.27 0.77 -5.13
N LEU A 53 -0.54 1.44 -6.03
CA LEU A 53 -0.29 0.92 -7.38
C LEU A 53 0.54 -0.37 -7.37
N GLN A 54 1.45 -0.56 -6.41
CA GLN A 54 2.17 -1.83 -6.25
C GLN A 54 1.22 -2.97 -5.87
N GLY A 55 0.26 -2.72 -4.97
CA GLY A 55 -0.79 -3.67 -4.66
C GLY A 55 -1.62 -4.01 -5.90
N ALA A 56 -2.03 -2.99 -6.66
CA ALA A 56 -2.85 -3.18 -7.84
C ALA A 56 -2.12 -4.04 -8.88
N LEU A 57 -0.83 -3.79 -9.08
CA LEU A 57 0.04 -4.62 -9.93
C LEU A 57 0.11 -6.06 -9.40
N TYR A 58 0.23 -6.26 -8.09
CA TYR A 58 0.30 -7.58 -7.48
C TYR A 58 -0.97 -8.39 -7.77
N TRP A 59 -2.14 -7.81 -7.50
CA TRP A 59 -3.42 -8.47 -7.77
C TRP A 59 -3.65 -8.67 -9.25
N HIS A 60 -3.16 -7.78 -10.10
CA HIS A 60 -3.21 -7.97 -11.54
C HIS A 60 -2.40 -9.20 -11.99
N LEU A 61 -1.15 -9.33 -11.53
CA LEU A 61 -0.29 -10.47 -11.83
C LEU A 61 -0.89 -11.75 -11.27
N LYS A 62 -1.39 -11.73 -10.04
CA LYS A 62 -2.04 -12.88 -9.40
C LYS A 62 -3.31 -13.32 -10.12
N LEU A 63 -4.09 -12.37 -10.64
CA LEU A 63 -5.24 -12.68 -11.48
C LEU A 63 -4.79 -13.30 -12.81
N GLN A 64 -3.72 -12.81 -13.44
CA GLN A 64 -3.20 -13.38 -14.68
C GLN A 64 -2.69 -14.81 -14.48
N THR A 65 -1.92 -15.09 -13.42
CA THR A 65 -1.42 -16.44 -13.13
C THR A 65 -2.56 -17.41 -12.88
N PHE A 66 -3.58 -16.99 -12.14
CA PHE A 66 -4.77 -17.81 -11.88
C PHE A 66 -5.60 -18.05 -13.13
N THR A 67 -5.83 -17.03 -13.97
CA THR A 67 -6.70 -17.15 -15.15
C THR A 67 -6.02 -17.91 -16.29
N ARG A 68 -4.70 -17.72 -16.46
CA ARG A 68 -3.92 -18.34 -17.55
C ARG A 68 -3.20 -19.62 -17.14
N HIS A 69 -3.33 -20.07 -15.88
CA HIS A 69 -2.62 -21.22 -15.31
C HIS A 69 -1.09 -21.13 -15.54
N ARG A 70 -0.54 -19.92 -15.46
CA ARG A 70 0.90 -19.66 -15.64
C ARG A 70 1.57 -19.40 -14.30
N SER A 71 2.86 -19.70 -14.21
CA SER A 71 3.69 -19.27 -13.10
C SER A 71 3.82 -17.75 -13.05
N MET A 72 4.17 -17.22 -11.86
CA MET A 72 4.55 -15.82 -11.71
C MET A 72 5.73 -15.49 -12.63
N PRO A 73 5.81 -14.27 -13.20
CA PRO A 73 6.94 -13.86 -14.00
C PRO A 73 8.26 -13.96 -13.21
N ALA A 74 9.36 -14.37 -13.86
CA ALA A 74 10.66 -14.53 -13.19
C ALA A 74 11.21 -13.23 -12.58
N TRP A 75 10.83 -12.06 -13.12
CA TRP A 75 11.23 -10.76 -12.59
C TRP A 75 10.44 -10.34 -11.34
N PHE A 76 9.35 -11.04 -10.99
CA PHE A 76 8.47 -10.69 -9.87
C PHE A 76 9.23 -10.53 -8.55
N PRO A 77 10.10 -11.48 -8.12
CA PRO A 77 10.76 -11.35 -6.83
C PRO A 77 11.76 -10.18 -6.77
N GLY A 78 12.44 -9.91 -7.88
CA GLY A 78 13.37 -8.78 -7.99
C GLY A 78 12.64 -7.44 -7.89
N LEU A 79 11.56 -7.28 -8.65
CA LEU A 79 10.76 -6.06 -8.65
C LEU A 79 10.16 -5.77 -7.27
N TYR A 80 9.55 -6.77 -6.62
CA TYR A 80 8.89 -6.54 -5.33
C TYR A 80 9.88 -6.35 -4.18
N LYS A 81 11.10 -6.88 -4.27
CA LYS A 81 12.18 -6.49 -3.36
C LYS A 81 12.61 -5.05 -3.59
N ALA A 82 12.79 -4.63 -4.84
CA ALA A 82 13.12 -3.24 -5.15
C ALA A 82 12.02 -2.29 -4.63
N PHE A 83 10.75 -2.64 -4.81
CA PHE A 83 9.63 -1.92 -4.21
C PHE A 83 9.70 -1.87 -2.69
N GLN A 84 9.97 -3.01 -2.02
CA GLN A 84 10.12 -3.06 -0.57
C GLN A 84 11.18 -2.05 -0.07
N TYR A 85 12.35 -2.02 -0.71
CA TYR A 85 13.41 -1.07 -0.37
C TYR A 85 13.02 0.38 -0.71
N SER A 86 12.46 0.61 -1.90
CA SER A 86 12.04 1.95 -2.32
C SER A 86 10.97 2.54 -1.42
N ASN A 87 10.06 1.72 -0.88
CA ASN A 87 9.04 2.16 0.06
C ASN A 87 9.67 2.58 1.39
N VAL A 88 10.63 1.82 1.91
CA VAL A 88 11.35 2.19 3.15
C VAL A 88 12.14 3.49 2.95
N ILE A 89 12.83 3.64 1.81
CA ILE A 89 13.53 4.88 1.47
C ILE A 89 12.54 6.05 1.34
N GLY A 90 11.41 5.83 0.66
CA GLY A 90 10.35 6.84 0.50
C GLY A 90 9.75 7.28 1.83
N ILE A 91 9.45 6.34 2.73
CA ILE A 91 8.97 6.62 4.09
C ILE A 91 10.00 7.46 4.85
N GLY A 92 11.28 7.05 4.81
CA GLY A 92 12.37 7.79 5.45
C GLY A 92 12.54 9.20 4.89
N ALA A 93 12.42 9.38 3.57
CA ALA A 93 12.51 10.67 2.90
C ALA A 93 11.35 11.61 3.32
N VAL A 94 10.12 11.10 3.39
CA VAL A 94 8.96 11.88 3.86
C VAL A 94 9.11 12.23 5.34
N LEU A 95 9.59 11.31 6.20
CA LEU A 95 9.88 11.62 7.61
C LEU A 95 10.95 12.72 7.75
N ALA A 96 12.03 12.65 6.98
CA ALA A 96 13.07 13.67 6.98
C ALA A 96 12.52 15.03 6.51
N LEU A 97 11.65 15.01 5.49
CA LEU A 97 10.97 16.22 5.01
C LEU A 97 10.09 16.83 6.10
N ILE A 98 9.27 16.03 6.79
CA ILE A 98 8.46 16.46 7.94
C ILE A 98 9.35 17.08 9.01
N GLY A 99 10.45 16.42 9.39
CA GLY A 99 11.39 16.92 10.39
C GLY A 99 12.00 18.27 10.00
N SER A 100 12.48 18.40 8.76
CA SER A 100 13.12 19.63 8.26
C SER A 100 12.16 20.81 8.10
N ARG A 101 10.86 20.56 7.91
CA ARG A 101 9.84 21.59 7.70
C ARG A 101 8.97 21.85 8.91
N SER A 102 9.09 21.05 9.98
CA SER A 102 8.23 21.09 11.17
C SER A 102 8.05 22.48 11.80
N ALA A 103 9.08 23.32 11.82
CA ALA A 103 9.00 24.68 12.37
C ALA A 103 8.34 25.71 11.42
N ALA A 104 8.20 25.39 10.14
CA ALA A 104 7.76 26.31 9.09
C ALA A 104 6.37 25.99 8.51
N VAL A 105 5.73 24.91 8.98
CA VAL A 105 4.42 24.45 8.49
C VAL A 105 3.42 24.37 9.64
N THR A 106 2.14 24.31 9.31
CA THR A 106 1.08 24.23 10.33
C THR A 106 1.04 22.85 10.99
N ASN A 107 0.52 22.79 12.22
CA ASN A 107 0.27 21.51 12.91
C ASN A 107 -0.71 20.62 12.12
N GLU A 108 -1.64 21.22 11.38
CA GLU A 108 -2.58 20.50 10.52
C GLU A 108 -1.87 19.78 9.36
N ASP A 109 -0.89 20.44 8.73
CA ASP A 109 -0.08 19.82 7.67
C ASP A 109 0.76 18.65 8.19
N LEU A 110 1.35 18.81 9.39
CA LEU A 110 2.12 17.75 10.04
C LEU A 110 1.24 16.56 10.41
N TRP A 111 0.05 16.84 10.98
CA TRP A 111 -0.91 15.82 11.33
C TRP A 111 -1.40 15.07 10.10
N TRP A 112 -1.76 15.79 9.04
CA TRP A 112 -2.18 15.21 7.77
C TRP A 112 -1.09 14.31 7.17
N ALA A 113 0.13 14.82 7.04
CA ALA A 113 1.26 14.06 6.50
C ALA A 113 1.55 12.83 7.38
N GLY A 114 1.49 12.97 8.70
CA GLY A 114 1.66 11.87 9.65
C GLY A 114 0.57 10.79 9.52
N CYS A 115 -0.69 11.17 9.36
CA CYS A 115 -1.80 10.24 9.12
C CYS A 115 -1.61 9.47 7.81
N VAL A 116 -1.33 10.18 6.71
CA VAL A 116 -1.08 9.54 5.40
C VAL A 116 0.11 8.60 5.49
N LEU A 117 1.20 9.03 6.12
CA LEU A 117 2.39 8.21 6.27
C LEU A 117 2.14 6.97 7.14
N THR A 118 1.31 7.08 8.17
CA THR A 118 0.86 5.94 8.97
C THR A 118 0.11 4.91 8.10
N LEU A 119 -0.75 5.38 7.19
CA LEU A 119 -1.42 4.49 6.22
C LEU A 119 -0.40 3.84 5.27
N VAL A 120 0.59 4.58 4.77
CA VAL A 120 1.66 4.01 3.93
C VAL A 120 2.43 2.92 4.68
N VAL A 121 2.81 3.16 5.93
CA VAL A 121 3.51 2.18 6.77
C VAL A 121 2.62 0.96 7.00
N ALA A 122 1.32 1.17 7.27
CA ALA A 122 0.37 0.08 7.40
C ALA A 122 0.29 -0.75 6.12
N GLU A 123 0.24 -0.15 4.93
CA GLU A 123 0.25 -0.88 3.65
C GLU A 123 1.57 -1.60 3.38
N GLN A 124 2.71 -0.98 3.73
CA GLN A 124 4.02 -1.63 3.65
C GLN A 124 4.06 -2.91 4.49
N ILE A 125 3.56 -2.84 5.73
CA ILE A 125 3.44 -4.02 6.60
C ILE A 125 2.43 -5.02 6.01
N ASN A 126 1.30 -4.52 5.49
CA ASN A 126 0.21 -5.30 4.90
C ASN A 126 0.70 -6.19 3.75
N TYR A 127 1.59 -5.66 2.91
CA TYR A 127 2.08 -6.37 1.74
C TYR A 127 3.27 -7.29 2.04
N TYR A 128 4.21 -6.84 2.88
CA TYR A 128 5.49 -7.52 3.01
C TYR A 128 5.65 -8.35 4.30
N HIS A 129 4.79 -8.17 5.29
CA HIS A 129 4.92 -8.84 6.59
C HIS A 129 3.63 -9.56 7.00
N TYR A 130 2.57 -8.81 7.28
CA TYR A 130 1.35 -9.33 7.90
C TYR A 130 0.12 -8.80 7.21
N GLN A 131 -0.83 -9.67 6.87
CA GLN A 131 -2.10 -9.24 6.30
C GLN A 131 -2.91 -8.45 7.36
N LEU A 132 -3.03 -7.14 7.17
CA LEU A 132 -3.78 -6.24 8.06
C LEU A 132 -5.25 -6.08 7.62
N MET A 133 -5.55 -6.19 6.32
CA MET A 133 -6.92 -6.19 5.82
C MET A 133 -7.64 -7.50 6.13
N TYR A 134 -8.33 -7.52 7.28
CA TYR A 134 -9.25 -8.56 7.70
C TYR A 134 -10.69 -8.24 7.28
N ASP A 135 -10.97 -8.34 5.97
CA ASP A 135 -12.28 -8.02 5.38
C ASP A 135 -13.41 -9.03 5.68
N THR A 136 -13.14 -10.08 6.45
CA THR A 136 -14.11 -11.17 6.68
C THR A 136 -14.15 -11.60 8.14
N ARG A 137 -15.35 -11.85 8.67
CA ARG A 137 -15.58 -12.37 10.03
C ARG A 137 -14.78 -13.64 10.34
N ALA A 138 -14.57 -14.49 9.34
CA ALA A 138 -13.73 -15.70 9.45
C ALA A 138 -12.25 -15.38 9.70
N ALA A 139 -11.76 -14.30 9.12
CA ALA A 139 -10.38 -13.88 9.27
C ALA A 139 -10.15 -13.22 10.65
N PHE A 140 -11.12 -12.45 11.16
CA PHE A 140 -11.16 -12.00 12.56
C PHE A 140 -11.28 -13.17 13.56
N ALA A 141 -12.11 -14.18 13.25
CA ALA A 141 -12.24 -15.38 14.08
C ALA A 141 -10.93 -16.19 14.14
N TYR A 142 -10.17 -16.22 13.04
CA TYR A 142 -8.83 -16.83 13.01
C TYR A 142 -7.84 -16.07 13.88
N LEU A 143 -7.81 -14.73 13.78
CA LEU A 143 -6.97 -13.88 14.62
C LEU A 143 -7.30 -14.07 16.11
N ARG A 144 -8.60 -14.13 16.45
CA ARG A 144 -9.07 -14.35 17.82
C ARG A 144 -8.75 -15.75 18.35
N ARG A 145 -8.74 -16.78 17.50
CA ARG A 145 -8.46 -18.17 17.91
C ARG A 145 -6.97 -18.49 18.02
N HIS A 146 -6.15 -17.93 17.14
CA HIS A 146 -4.72 -18.29 17.06
C HIS A 146 -3.77 -17.18 17.53
N GLY A 147 -4.26 -15.96 17.79
CA GLY A 147 -3.46 -14.85 18.29
C GLY A 147 -2.34 -14.38 17.36
N ARG A 148 -2.33 -14.83 16.10
CA ARG A 148 -1.27 -14.54 15.12
C ARG A 148 -1.86 -13.95 13.85
N LEU A 149 -1.24 -12.87 13.39
CA LEU A 149 -1.54 -12.28 12.09
C LEU A 149 -1.13 -13.26 10.98
N ARG A 150 -1.99 -13.42 9.97
CA ARG A 150 -1.65 -14.25 8.81
C ARG A 150 -0.57 -13.57 8.01
N GLU A 151 0.35 -14.36 7.49
CA GLU A 151 1.39 -13.85 6.60
C GLU A 151 0.76 -13.32 5.32
N ALA A 152 1.23 -12.16 4.86
CA ALA A 152 0.70 -11.51 3.67
C ALA A 152 0.83 -12.42 2.44
N ALA A 153 -0.19 -12.39 1.57
CA ALA A 153 -0.20 -13.23 0.37
C ALA A 153 1.03 -12.98 -0.52
N LEU A 154 1.48 -11.73 -0.59
CA LEU A 154 2.65 -11.31 -1.35
C LEU A 154 3.97 -11.78 -0.69
N ALA A 155 4.08 -11.68 0.63
CA ALA A 155 5.22 -12.22 1.38
C ALA A 155 5.37 -13.75 1.19
N LEU A 156 4.25 -14.48 1.23
CA LEU A 156 4.24 -15.93 0.97
C LEU A 156 4.67 -16.26 -0.47
N ASP A 157 4.18 -15.52 -1.46
CA ASP A 157 4.55 -15.74 -2.87
C ASP A 157 6.04 -15.39 -3.11
N LEU A 158 6.57 -14.36 -2.44
CA LEU A 158 8.00 -14.03 -2.45
C LEU A 158 8.87 -15.13 -1.82
N LYS A 159 8.45 -15.72 -0.69
CA LYS A 159 9.16 -16.83 -0.05
C LYS A 159 9.19 -18.07 -0.94
N ARG A 160 8.04 -18.42 -1.56
CA ARG A 160 7.94 -19.56 -2.49
C ARG A 160 8.79 -19.39 -3.73
N SER A 161 8.90 -18.16 -4.24
CA SER A 161 9.74 -17.86 -5.40
C SER A 161 11.25 -17.90 -5.11
N LYS A 162 11.66 -17.93 -3.82
CA LYS A 162 13.07 -18.10 -3.41
C LYS A 162 13.46 -19.56 -3.17
N SER A 163 12.51 -20.47 -3.02
CA SER A 163 12.78 -21.89 -2.73
C SER A 163 12.83 -22.77 -3.99
N ILE A 164 12.88 -22.15 -5.16
CA ILE A 164 13.11 -22.76 -6.47
C ILE A 164 14.45 -22.25 -6.96
#